data_AF-A0A077QD05-F1
#
_entry.id   AF-A0A077QD05-F1
#
_cell.length_a   1.000
_cell.length_b   1.000
_cell.length_c   1.000
_cell.angle_alpha   90.00
_cell.angle_beta   90.00
_cell.angle_gamma   90.00
#
_symmetry.space_group_name_H-M   'P 1'
#
loop_
_entity.id
_entity.type
_entity.pdbx_description
1 polymer ?
#
loop_
_entity_poly.entity_id
_entity_poly.type
_entity_poly.pdbx_seq_one_letter_code
_entity_poly.pdbx_strand_id
1 'polypeptide(L)'
;MSLRNLEEMMAERGIEGDHATIHRWMLRLVSLLGKAFRPRKKPIGSRWRMDETYIKVKGQWKYLYRAADTDSPPRCNGSPAFFP
;
A
#
# COMPACT_ATOMS: atom_id res chain seq x y z
N MET A 1 6.37 12.09 3.63
CA MET A 1 6.57 11.23 4.81
C MET A 1 7.75 10.31 4.56
N SER A 2 8.81 10.43 5.34
CA SER A 2 9.95 9.50 5.30
C SER A 2 9.87 8.52 6.48
N LEU A 3 10.57 7.38 6.42
CA LEU A 3 10.65 6.47 7.58
C LEU A 3 11.37 7.13 8.78
N ARG A 4 12.15 8.20 8.60
CA ARG A 4 12.72 8.99 9.72
C ARG A 4 11.63 9.79 10.45
N ASN A 5 10.70 10.37 9.71
CA ASN A 5 9.54 11.04 10.33
C ASN A 5 8.69 10.02 11.12
N LEU A 6 8.63 8.77 10.65
CA LEU A 6 7.90 7.70 11.33
C LEU A 6 8.62 7.25 12.61
N GLU A 7 9.95 7.23 12.61
CA GLU A 7 10.80 7.02 13.79
C GLU A 7 10.59 8.12 14.83
N GLU A 8 10.60 9.39 14.43
CA GLU A 8 10.30 10.53 15.31
C GLU A 8 8.91 10.40 15.97
N MET A 9 7.88 10.06 15.18
CA MET A 9 6.52 9.82 15.72
C MET A 9 6.43 8.60 16.67
N MET A 10 7.29 7.60 16.51
CA MET A 10 7.34 6.45 17.43
C MET A 10 8.11 6.78 18.70
N ALA A 11 9.19 7.56 18.58
CA ALA A 11 9.97 8.08 19.70
C ALA A 11 9.10 8.97 20.61
N GLU A 12 8.25 9.83 20.04
CA GLU A 12 7.27 10.63 20.80
C GLU A 12 6.30 9.76 21.65
N ARG A 13 6.07 8.52 21.24
CA ARG A 13 5.20 7.55 21.94
C ARG A 13 5.97 6.63 22.88
N GLY A 14 7.26 6.86 23.09
CA GLY A 14 8.13 6.05 23.95
C GLY A 14 8.53 4.70 23.34
N ILE A 15 8.37 4.52 22.03
CA ILE A 15 8.77 3.30 21.32
C ILE A 15 10.13 3.56 20.68
N GLU A 16 11.21 3.09 21.31
CA GLU A 16 12.55 3.14 20.73
C GLU A 16 12.69 2.10 19.61
N GLY A 17 12.96 2.56 18.39
CA GLY A 17 13.15 1.69 17.25
C GLY A 17 13.89 2.39 16.12
N ASP A 18 15.11 1.92 15.82
CA ASP A 18 15.87 2.38 14.66
C ASP A 18 15.06 2.20 13.36
N HIS A 19 15.27 3.12 12.41
CA HIS A 19 14.67 3.10 11.08
C HIS A 19 14.77 1.74 10.37
N ALA A 20 15.88 1.01 10.54
CA ALA A 20 16.05 -0.31 9.95
C ALA A 20 15.13 -1.36 10.60
N THR A 21 14.83 -1.21 11.90
CA THR A 21 13.86 -2.06 12.62
C THR A 21 12.44 -1.80 12.14
N ILE A 22 12.07 -0.52 11.97
CA ILE A 22 10.78 -0.12 11.42
C ILE A 22 10.60 -0.66 10.00
N HIS A 23 11.61 -0.54 9.15
CA HIS A 23 11.59 -1.09 7.81
C HIS A 23 11.39 -2.62 7.80
N ARG A 24 12.11 -3.35 8.68
CA ARG A 24 11.93 -4.81 8.84
C ARG A 24 10.51 -5.17 9.27
N TRP A 25 9.91 -4.42 10.19
CA TRP A 25 8.52 -4.63 10.60
C TRP A 25 7.54 -4.34 9.47
N MET A 26 7.76 -3.27 8.70
CA MET A 26 6.95 -2.93 7.53
C MET A 26 6.94 -4.07 6.51
N LEU A 27 8.10 -4.63 6.16
CA LEU A 27 8.20 -5.77 5.24
C LEU A 27 7.43 -7.00 5.75
N ARG A 28 7.53 -7.30 7.04
CA ARG A 28 6.76 -8.39 7.68
C ARG A 28 5.25 -8.10 7.61
N LEU A 29 4.85 -6.89 7.94
CA LEU A 29 3.45 -6.45 7.93
C LEU A 29 2.85 -6.54 6.52
N VAL A 30 3.54 -6.02 5.50
CA VAL A 30 3.11 -6.10 4.09
C VAL A 30 2.89 -7.55 3.67
N SER A 31 3.77 -8.46 4.10
CA SER A 31 3.63 -9.90 3.82
C SER A 31 2.38 -10.52 4.48
N LEU A 32 2.10 -10.15 5.74
CA LEU A 32 0.92 -10.60 6.47
C LEU A 32 -0.36 -10.03 5.88
N LEU A 33 -0.37 -8.74 5.54
CA LEU A 33 -1.48 -8.07 4.87
C LEU A 33 -1.75 -8.73 3.52
N GLY A 34 -0.71 -9.01 2.72
CA GLY A 34 -0.83 -9.74 1.47
C GLY A 34 -1.55 -11.09 1.65
N LYS A 35 -1.16 -11.87 2.65
CA LYS A 35 -1.82 -13.16 2.98
C LYS A 35 -3.27 -12.97 3.44
N ALA A 36 -3.55 -11.96 4.26
CA ALA A 36 -4.88 -11.69 4.80
C ALA A 36 -5.85 -11.11 3.76
N PHE A 37 -5.35 -10.35 2.78
CA PHE A 37 -6.17 -9.73 1.74
C PHE A 37 -6.35 -10.61 0.51
N ARG A 38 -5.40 -11.53 0.23
CA ARG A 38 -5.51 -12.46 -0.91
C ARG A 38 -6.83 -13.24 -0.97
N PRO A 39 -7.36 -13.84 0.11
CA PRO A 39 -8.66 -14.53 0.06
C PRO A 39 -9.86 -13.57 -0.01
N ARG A 40 -9.67 -12.28 0.30
CA ARG A 40 -10.71 -11.24 0.22
C ARG A 40 -10.74 -10.54 -1.13
N LYS A 41 -9.91 -10.97 -2.09
CA LYS A 41 -9.93 -10.41 -3.45
C LYS A 41 -11.24 -10.78 -4.12
N LYS A 42 -11.97 -9.76 -4.60
CA LYS A 42 -13.15 -9.96 -5.42
C LYS A 42 -12.74 -10.59 -6.76
N PRO A 43 -13.59 -11.44 -7.36
CA PRO A 43 -13.43 -11.82 -8.75
C PRO A 43 -13.41 -10.54 -9.61
N ILE A 44 -12.51 -10.51 -10.58
CA ILE A 44 -12.32 -9.32 -11.40
C ILE A 44 -13.42 -9.27 -12.47
N GLY A 45 -14.09 -8.12 -12.60
CA GLY A 45 -15.17 -7.90 -13.55
C GLY A 45 -14.70 -7.90 -15.01
N SER A 46 -15.61 -7.65 -15.95
CA SER A 46 -15.30 -7.63 -17.39
C SER A 46 -14.70 -6.30 -17.86
N ARG A 47 -14.79 -5.22 -17.06
CA ARG A 47 -14.37 -3.86 -17.46
C ARG A 47 -13.46 -3.20 -16.43
N TRP A 48 -12.21 -2.92 -16.80
CA TRP A 48 -11.25 -2.25 -15.92
C TRP A 48 -10.83 -0.89 -16.48
N ARG A 49 -10.44 0.03 -15.60
CA ARG A 49 -9.75 1.27 -15.93
C ARG A 49 -8.27 1.09 -15.64
N MET A 50 -7.42 1.62 -16.51
CA MET A 50 -5.97 1.53 -16.40
C MET A 50 -5.40 2.94 -16.25
N ASP A 51 -4.69 3.17 -15.16
CA ASP A 51 -3.93 4.40 -14.94
C ASP A 51 -2.45 4.13 -15.21
N GLU A 52 -1.80 5.00 -15.99
CA GLU A 52 -0.35 5.00 -16.20
C GLU A 52 0.27 6.14 -15.39
N THR A 53 1.30 5.85 -14.60
CA THR A 53 2.01 6.84 -13.80
C THR A 53 3.51 6.62 -13.90
N TYR A 54 4.24 7.73 -14.06
CA TYR A 54 5.69 7.74 -14.13
C TYR A 54 6.27 7.94 -12.73
N ILE A 55 6.98 6.95 -12.21
CA ILE A 55 7.59 7.02 -10.88
C ILE A 55 9.11 6.89 -10.97
N LYS A 56 9.82 7.64 -10.13
CA LYS A 56 11.28 7.57 -10.04
C LYS A 56 11.68 6.67 -8.89
N VAL A 57 12.26 5.51 -9.20
CA VAL A 57 12.71 4.52 -8.22
C VAL A 57 14.24 4.42 -8.27
N LYS A 58 14.91 4.75 -7.15
CA LYS A 58 16.38 4.77 -7.04
C LYS A 58 17.06 5.54 -8.18
N GLY A 59 16.48 6.66 -8.60
CA GLY A 59 17.03 7.51 -9.65
C GLY A 59 16.61 7.14 -11.08
N GLN A 60 16.00 5.97 -11.30
CA GLN A 60 15.54 5.52 -12.62
C GLN A 60 14.04 5.74 -12.78
N TRP A 61 13.62 6.25 -13.94
CA TRP A 61 12.20 6.34 -14.29
C TRP A 61 11.63 4.96 -14.59
N LYS A 62 10.47 4.67 -14.02
CA LYS A 62 9.72 3.43 -14.23
C LYS A 62 8.26 3.74 -14.53
N TYR A 63 7.71 2.93 -15.42
CA TYR A 63 6.29 2.94 -15.75
C TYR A 63 5.53 2.09 -14.73
N LEU A 64 4.59 2.71 -14.03
CA LEU A 64 3.67 2.03 -13.14
C LEU A 64 2.29 1.99 -13.78
N TYR A 65 1.78 0.78 -14.01
CA TYR A 65 0.44 0.54 -14.52
C TYR A 65 -0.46 0.02 -13.39
N ARG A 66 -1.56 0.73 -13.11
CA ARG A 66 -2.56 0.30 -12.12
C ARG A 66 -3.87 -0.01 -12.83
N ALA A 67 -4.37 -1.23 -12.67
CA ALA A 67 -5.71 -1.61 -13.14
C ALA A 67 -6.71 -1.57 -11.97
N ALA A 68 -7.80 -0.83 -12.12
CA ALA A 68 -8.90 -0.77 -11.18
C ALA A 68 -10.19 -1.29 -11.84
N ASP A 69 -10.90 -2.17 -11.14
CA ASP A 69 -12.17 -2.69 -11.63
C ASP A 69 -13.24 -1.59 -11.62
N THR A 70 -13.99 -1.46 -12.71
CA THR A 70 -15.01 -0.42 -12.87
C THR A 70 -16.30 -0.80 -12.15
N ASP A 71 -16.56 -2.10 -12.01
CA ASP A 71 -17.80 -2.67 -11.43
C ASP A 71 -17.73 -2.84 -9.91
N SER A 72 -17.04 -1.94 -9.21
CA SER A 72 -17.27 -1.84 -7.76
C SER A 72 -18.66 -1.22 -7.55
N PRO A 73 -19.66 -1.92 -7.00
CA PRO A 73 -20.90 -1.27 -6.61
C PRO A 73 -20.57 -0.13 -5.63
N PRO A 74 -21.35 0.98 -5.64
CA PRO A 74 -21.14 2.06 -4.70
C PRO A 74 -21.17 1.48 -3.29
N ARG A 75 -20.07 1.64 -2.54
CA ARG A 75 -20.09 1.26 -1.12
C ARG A 75 -21.07 2.19 -0.42
N CYS A 76 -22.16 1.64 0.09
CA CYS A 76 -22.78 2.20 1.28
C CYS A 76 -21.70 2.22 2.39
N ASN A 77 -21.36 3.43 2.83
CA ASN A 77 -20.63 3.82 4.03
C ASN A 77 -19.33 3.06 4.41
N GLY A 78 -18.18 3.71 4.16
CA GLY A 78 -17.15 3.81 5.20
C GLY A 78 -15.97 2.83 5.21
N SER A 79 -15.41 2.39 4.07
CA SER A 79 -14.10 1.70 4.12
C SER A 79 -13.25 1.91 2.86
N PRO A 80 -11.98 2.38 2.99
CA PRO A 80 -11.15 2.71 1.84
C PRO A 80 -10.59 1.45 1.20
N ALA A 81 -10.68 1.36 -0.13
CA ALA A 81 -10.05 0.32 -0.93
C ALA A 81 -8.60 0.75 -1.25
N PHE A 82 -7.63 -0.07 -0.88
CA PHE A 82 -6.24 0.07 -1.31
C PHE A 82 -5.88 -1.08 -2.26
N PHE A 83 -5.47 -0.73 -3.48
CA PHE A 83 -4.68 -1.57 -4.37
C PHE A 83 -3.18 -1.33 -4.06
N PRO A 84 -2.27 -2.28 -4.38
CA PRO A 84 -0.83 -2.13 -4.14
C PRO A 84 -0.23 -0.91 -4.85
#